data_AF-A0A849YRC9-F1
#
_entry.id   AF-A0A849YRC9-F1
#
_cell.length_a   1.000
_cell.length_b   1.000
_cell.length_c   1.000
_cell.angle_alpha   90.00
_cell.angle_beta   90.00
_cell.angle_gamma   90.00
#
_symmetry.space_group_name_H-M   'P 1'
#
loop_
_entity.id
_entity.type
_entity.pdbx_description
1 polymer ?
#
loop_
_entity_poly.entity_id
_entity_poly.type
_entity_poly.pdbx_seq_one_letter_code
_entity_poly.pdbx_strand_id
1 'polypeptide(L)'
;VVKLGSGAVLAAAGKFANGGPVGVTEIYDPTADAWTEGPDIGAPRTGAAAVTLQSGNALILGGYDQTTNDFLDELLVFDAITLSWTALPPLLDARVVSTATLLDDGRVLVAGGLGAERSCEIAE
;
A
#
# COMPACT_ATOMS: atom_id res chain seq x y z
N VAL A 1 -0.23 -6.26 -3.27
CA VAL A 1 0.99 -6.83 -3.90
C VAL A 1 1.31 -6.01 -5.13
N VAL A 2 2.56 -5.61 -5.33
CA VAL A 2 3.04 -4.84 -6.50
C VAL A 2 4.43 -5.28 -6.92
N LYS A 3 4.80 -5.04 -8.17
CA LYS A 3 6.15 -5.30 -8.67
C LYS A 3 7.01 -4.03 -8.51
N LEU A 4 8.18 -4.13 -7.90
CA LEU A 4 9.13 -3.03 -7.77
C LEU A 4 9.90 -2.82 -9.07
N GLY A 5 10.51 -1.64 -9.24
CA GLY A 5 11.35 -1.32 -10.40
C GLY A 5 12.53 -2.27 -10.58
N SER A 6 13.02 -2.89 -9.49
CA SER A 6 14.07 -3.91 -9.51
C SER A 6 13.63 -5.25 -10.10
N GLY A 7 12.32 -5.49 -10.26
CA GLY A 7 11.74 -6.78 -10.64
C GLY A 7 11.27 -7.63 -9.47
N ALA A 8 11.63 -7.28 -8.24
CA ALA A 8 11.12 -7.91 -7.02
C ALA A 8 9.60 -7.66 -6.85
N VAL A 9 8.95 -8.47 -6.03
CA VAL A 9 7.52 -8.33 -5.71
C VAL A 9 7.36 -7.96 -4.24
N LEU A 10 6.64 -6.87 -3.98
CA LEU A 10 6.30 -6.41 -2.64
C LEU A 10 4.87 -6.85 -2.28
N ALA A 11 4.73 -7.59 -1.20
CA ALA A 11 3.45 -7.87 -0.56
C ALA A 11 3.41 -7.13 0.78
N ALA A 12 2.52 -6.14 0.92
CA ALA A 12 2.30 -5.45 2.18
C ALA A 12 0.81 -5.41 2.50
N ALA A 13 0.46 -5.92 3.68
CA ALA A 13 -0.92 -6.10 4.13
C ALA A 13 -0.96 -6.37 5.64
N GLY A 14 -2.17 -6.52 6.18
CA GLY A 14 -2.37 -7.09 7.51
C GLY A 14 -2.24 -8.62 7.54
N LYS A 15 -1.56 -9.14 8.55
CA LYS A 15 -1.53 -10.56 8.94
C LYS A 15 -2.06 -10.72 10.36
N PHE A 16 -2.70 -11.84 10.67
CA PHE A 16 -3.01 -12.18 12.08
C PHE A 16 -1.79 -12.82 12.75
N ALA A 17 -1.28 -12.20 13.83
CA ALA A 17 -0.19 -12.73 14.66
C ALA A 17 -0.54 -12.64 16.16
N ASN A 18 0.14 -13.41 17.02
CA ASN A 18 -0.15 -13.61 18.47
C ASN A 18 -0.62 -12.34 19.24
N GLY A 19 -1.93 -12.06 19.22
CA GLY A 19 -2.55 -10.92 19.93
C GLY A 19 -3.39 -9.98 19.06
N GLY A 20 -3.31 -10.06 17.72
CA GLY A 20 -4.13 -9.26 16.82
C GLY A 20 -3.59 -9.14 15.39
N PRO A 21 -4.28 -8.38 14.52
CA PRO A 21 -3.75 -8.01 13.21
C PRO A 21 -2.47 -7.16 13.37
N VAL A 22 -1.44 -7.43 12.55
CA VAL A 22 -0.20 -6.66 12.47
C VAL A 22 0.08 -6.26 11.02
N GLY A 23 0.66 -5.08 10.83
CA GLY A 23 1.18 -4.64 9.55
C GLY A 23 2.44 -5.44 9.20
N VAL A 24 2.49 -6.04 8.02
CA VAL A 24 3.70 -6.75 7.57
C VAL A 24 4.02 -6.39 6.13
N THR A 25 5.31 -6.41 5.85
CA THR A 25 5.86 -6.31 4.50
C THR A 25 6.67 -7.57 4.22
N GLU A 26 6.43 -8.21 3.10
CA GLU A 26 7.21 -9.33 2.60
C GLU A 26 7.68 -8.99 1.18
N ILE A 27 8.95 -9.25 0.90
CA ILE A 27 9.60 -8.94 -0.38
C ILE A 27 10.04 -10.26 -0.99
N TYR A 28 9.54 -10.56 -2.19
CA TYR A 28 9.96 -11.72 -2.96
C TYR A 28 11.02 -11.32 -4.00
N ASP A 29 12.19 -11.95 -3.91
CA ASP A 29 13.22 -11.89 -4.94
C ASP A 29 13.05 -13.08 -5.90
N PRO A 30 12.63 -12.85 -7.16
CA PRO A 30 12.46 -13.92 -8.14
C PRO A 30 13.78 -14.55 -8.61
N THR A 31 14.92 -13.88 -8.41
CA THR A 31 16.24 -14.42 -8.77
C THR A 31 16.70 -15.45 -7.75
N ALA A 32 16.47 -15.17 -6.47
CA ALA A 32 16.79 -16.05 -5.36
C ALA A 32 15.68 -17.06 -5.04
N ASP A 33 14.49 -16.87 -5.62
CA ASP A 33 13.25 -17.60 -5.30
C ASP A 33 12.99 -17.65 -3.78
N ALA A 34 13.11 -16.49 -3.14
CA ALA A 34 13.08 -16.37 -1.69
C ALA A 34 12.26 -15.17 -1.24
N TRP A 35 11.59 -15.34 -0.10
CA TRP A 35 10.89 -14.27 0.61
C TRP A 35 11.78 -13.72 1.73
N THR A 36 11.80 -12.40 1.88
CA THR A 36 12.41 -11.71 3.01
C THR A 36 11.36 -10.84 3.71
N GLU A 37 11.47 -10.76 5.03
CA GLU A 37 10.66 -9.83 5.82
C GLU A 37 11.19 -8.41 5.65
N GLY A 38 10.29 -7.47 5.37
CA GLY A 38 10.57 -6.05 5.22
C GLY A 38 10.18 -5.24 6.46
N PRO A 39 10.26 -3.91 6.40
CA PRO A 39 9.81 -3.04 7.49
C PRO A 39 8.29 -3.14 7.72
N ASP A 40 7.85 -2.95 8.96
CA ASP A 40 6.44 -2.86 9.31
C ASP A 40 5.78 -1.65 8.61
N ILE A 41 4.54 -1.83 8.15
CA ILE A 41 3.72 -0.76 7.55
C ILE A 41 2.95 0.06 8.60
N GLY A 42 3.09 -0.27 9.88
CA GLY A 42 2.33 0.27 10.98
C GLY A 42 0.94 -0.39 11.06
N ALA A 43 -0.10 0.40 10.83
CA ALA A 43 -1.47 -0.07 10.97
C ALA A 43 -1.76 -1.27 10.02
N PRO A 44 -2.27 -2.40 10.54
CA PRO A 44 -2.68 -3.53 9.73
C PRO A 44 -3.83 -3.12 8.81
N ARG A 45 -3.76 -3.50 7.54
CA ARG A 45 -4.78 -3.12 6.55
C ARG A 45 -5.16 -4.26 5.64
N THR A 46 -6.47 -4.44 5.42
CA THR A 46 -7.01 -5.32 4.38
C THR A 46 -7.73 -4.48 3.32
N GLY A 47 -7.79 -4.99 2.08
CA GLY A 47 -8.42 -4.28 0.97
C GLY A 47 -7.74 -2.96 0.57
N ALA A 48 -6.49 -2.74 0.96
CA ALA A 48 -5.71 -1.58 0.50
C ALA A 48 -5.40 -1.70 -1.00
N ALA A 49 -5.33 -0.55 -1.68
CA ALA A 49 -4.87 -0.49 -3.06
C ALA A 49 -3.35 -0.29 -3.08
N ALA A 50 -2.69 -0.78 -4.13
CA ALA A 50 -1.26 -0.63 -4.29
C ALA A 50 -0.88 -0.44 -5.75
N VAL A 51 0.13 0.40 -6.02
CA VAL A 51 0.62 0.68 -7.37
C VAL A 51 2.13 0.93 -7.36
N THR A 52 2.81 0.53 -8.43
CA THR A 52 4.23 0.87 -8.65
C THR A 52 4.33 2.26 -9.25
N LEU A 53 5.14 3.13 -8.65
CA LEU A 53 5.40 4.48 -9.13
C LEU A 53 6.46 4.47 -10.25
N GLN A 54 6.54 5.55 -11.01
CA GLN A 54 7.52 5.69 -12.10
C GLN A 54 8.98 5.62 -11.60
N SER A 55 9.22 5.96 -10.34
CA SER A 55 10.52 5.79 -9.67
C SER A 55 10.91 4.34 -9.42
N GLY A 56 9.97 3.39 -9.55
CA GLY A 56 10.14 1.99 -9.18
C GLY A 56 9.79 1.66 -7.72
N ASN A 57 9.44 2.69 -6.92
CA ASN A 57 8.92 2.55 -5.57
C ASN A 57 7.47 2.07 -5.58
N ALA A 58 6.97 1.59 -4.44
CA ALA A 58 5.59 1.16 -4.29
C ALA A 58 4.79 2.18 -3.48
N LEU A 59 3.58 2.51 -3.92
CA LEU A 59 2.60 3.24 -3.12
C LEU A 59 1.52 2.26 -2.66
N ILE A 60 1.14 2.34 -1.40
CA ILE A 60 -0.04 1.68 -0.82
C ILE A 60 -0.95 2.75 -0.24
N LEU A 61 -2.26 2.59 -0.43
CA LEU A 61 -3.25 3.55 0.04
C LEU A 61 -4.51 2.89 0.57
N GLY A 62 -5.08 3.54 1.58
CA GLY A 62 -6.32 3.16 2.22
C GLY A 62 -6.31 1.75 2.79
N GLY A 63 -7.48 1.13 2.80
CA GLY A 63 -7.74 -0.17 3.42
C GLY A 63 -8.66 -0.05 4.63
N TYR A 64 -8.78 -1.17 5.35
CA TYR A 64 -9.56 -1.27 6.58
C TYR A 64 -8.69 -1.84 7.69
N ASP A 65 -8.62 -1.12 8.80
CA ASP A 65 -7.97 -1.57 10.02
C ASP A 65 -9.00 -2.28 10.91
N GLN A 66 -8.84 -3.61 11.02
CA GLN A 66 -9.72 -4.45 11.84
C GLN A 66 -9.54 -4.23 13.35
N THR A 67 -8.44 -3.61 13.76
CA THR A 67 -8.11 -3.33 15.16
C THR A 67 -8.91 -2.13 15.66
N THR A 68 -8.96 -1.07 14.85
CA THR A 68 -9.73 0.15 15.17
C THR A 68 -11.14 0.14 14.61
N ASN A 69 -11.44 -0.77 13.67
CA ASN A 69 -12.70 -0.85 12.94
C ASN A 69 -12.96 0.40 12.05
N ASP A 70 -11.91 0.93 11.44
CA ASP A 70 -11.95 2.14 10.61
C ASP A 70 -11.44 1.92 9.18
N PHE A 71 -11.99 2.70 8.23
CA PHE A 71 -11.39 2.86 6.92
C PHE A 71 -10.20 3.81 7.01
N LEU A 72 -9.16 3.54 6.21
CA LEU A 72 -7.94 4.33 6.18
C LEU A 72 -7.94 5.29 4.99
N ASP A 73 -7.42 6.49 5.21
CA ASP A 73 -7.08 7.50 4.20
C ASP A 73 -5.56 7.61 3.97
N GLU A 74 -4.76 6.84 4.71
CA GLU A 74 -3.31 6.92 4.66
C GLU A 74 -2.72 6.52 3.30
N LEU A 75 -1.64 7.22 2.91
CA LEU A 75 -0.76 6.86 1.80
C LEU A 75 0.63 6.55 2.35
N LEU A 76 1.16 5.40 1.98
CA LEU A 76 2.50 4.95 2.35
C LEU A 76 3.31 4.65 1.09
N VAL A 77 4.45 5.31 0.94
CA VAL A 77 5.42 4.98 -0.12
C VAL A 77 6.55 4.14 0.45
N PHE A 78 6.83 3.01 -0.20
CA PHE A 78 7.98 2.17 0.07
C PHE A 78 9.12 2.54 -0.85
N ASP A 79 10.21 3.00 -0.26
CA ASP A 79 11.47 3.18 -0.97
C ASP A 79 12.20 1.83 -1.06
N ALA A 80 12.36 1.35 -2.29
CA ALA A 80 12.97 0.04 -2.56
C ALA A 80 14.49 0.02 -2.38
N ILE A 81 15.14 1.19 -2.27
CA ILE A 81 16.58 1.33 -2.05
C ILE A 81 16.87 1.33 -0.56
N THR A 82 16.14 2.14 0.22
CA THR A 82 16.35 2.25 1.67
C THR A 82 15.55 1.23 2.47
N LEU A 83 14.64 0.48 1.82
CA LEU A 83 13.76 -0.51 2.44
C LEU A 83 12.98 0.10 3.61
N SER A 84 12.31 1.22 3.36
CA SER A 84 11.58 1.97 4.38
C SER A 84 10.26 2.52 3.86
N TRP A 85 9.27 2.58 4.75
CA TRP A 85 8.01 3.26 4.49
C TRP A 85 8.07 4.72 4.90
N THR A 86 7.48 5.59 4.09
CA THR A 86 7.26 7.00 4.41
C THR A 86 5.79 7.33 4.21
N ALA A 87 5.19 7.98 5.19
CA ALA A 87 3.82 8.49 5.07
C ALA A 87 3.79 9.74 4.18
N LEU A 88 2.83 9.77 3.27
CA LEU A 88 2.52 10.92 2.43
C LEU A 88 1.26 11.64 2.97
N PRO A 89 0.92 12.84 2.47
CA PRO A 89 -0.36 13.46 2.76
C PRO A 89 -1.53 12.49 2.46
N PRO A 90 -2.57 12.44 3.32
CA PRO A 90 -3.65 11.48 3.21
C PRO A 90 -4.56 11.76 2.00
N LEU A 91 -5.37 10.76 1.63
CA LEU A 91 -6.51 10.91 0.73
C LEU A 91 -7.51 11.92 1.30
N LEU A 92 -8.35 12.47 0.43
CA LEU A 92 -9.46 13.31 0.86
C LEU A 92 -10.53 12.52 1.63
N ASP A 93 -10.72 11.25 1.25
CA ASP A 93 -11.67 10.36 1.90
C ASP A 93 -11.02 9.00 2.18
N ALA A 94 -11.23 8.48 3.39
CA ALA A 94 -10.86 7.13 3.74
C ALA A 94 -11.61 6.11 2.86
N ARG A 95 -10.90 5.09 2.38
CA ARG A 95 -11.48 4.11 1.47
C ARG A 95 -10.84 2.73 1.55
N VAL A 96 -11.65 1.71 1.33
CA VAL A 96 -11.23 0.31 1.22
C VAL A 96 -11.70 -0.28 -0.12
N VAL A 97 -11.00 -1.30 -0.63
CA VAL A 97 -11.26 -1.97 -1.92
C VAL A 97 -11.32 -1.01 -3.11
N SER A 98 -10.54 0.07 -3.05
CA SER A 98 -10.32 0.99 -4.16
C SER A 98 -9.32 0.42 -5.18
N THR A 99 -9.20 1.08 -6.32
CA THR A 99 -8.13 0.84 -7.29
C THR A 99 -7.17 2.02 -7.33
N ALA A 100 -5.90 1.75 -7.61
CA ALA A 100 -4.86 2.75 -7.79
C ALA A 100 -4.20 2.56 -9.17
N THR A 101 -4.18 3.61 -9.98
CA THR A 101 -3.62 3.58 -11.35
C THR A 101 -2.59 4.69 -11.50
N LEU A 102 -1.36 4.32 -11.84
CA LEU A 102 -0.32 5.30 -12.19
C LEU A 102 -0.68 5.95 -13.54
N LEU A 103 -0.66 7.28 -13.57
CA LEU A 103 -0.84 8.07 -14.77
C LEU A 103 0.52 8.38 -15.42
N ASP A 104 0.52 8.70 -16.71
CA ASP A 104 1.74 8.97 -17.48
C ASP A 104 2.54 10.18 -16.97
N ASP A 105 1.89 11.08 -16.23
CA ASP A 105 2.51 12.26 -15.61
C ASP A 105 3.03 12.00 -14.19
N GLY A 106 2.97 10.75 -13.71
CA GLY A 106 3.49 10.33 -12.41
C GLY A 106 2.49 10.41 -11.27
N ARG A 107 1.32 11.01 -11.46
CA ARG A 107 0.25 11.05 -10.45
C ARG A 107 -0.47 9.72 -10.35
N VAL A 108 -1.20 9.50 -9.26
CA VAL A 108 -1.97 8.26 -9.05
C VAL A 108 -3.47 8.56 -9.04
N LEU A 109 -4.21 8.00 -9.99
CA LEU A 109 -5.67 7.99 -9.95
C LEU A 109 -6.15 6.93 -8.97
N VAL A 110 -6.95 7.37 -8.00
CA VAL A 110 -7.63 6.50 -7.05
C VAL A 110 -9.11 6.48 -7.39
N ALA A 111 -9.68 5.29 -7.62
CA ALA A 111 -11.07 5.15 -8.05
C ALA A 111 -11.82 4.05 -7.30
N GLY A 112 -13.08 4.34 -6.98
CA GLY A 112 -14.02 3.46 -6.29
C GLY A 112 -13.66 3.23 -4.82
N GLY A 113 -14.12 2.09 -4.30
CA GLY A 113 -13.99 1.72 -2.90
C GLY A 113 -15.20 2.07 -2.06
N LEU A 114 -15.24 1.51 -0.85
CA LEU A 114 -16.24 1.81 0.18
C LEU A 114 -15.68 2.82 1.16
N GLY A 115 -16.52 3.68 1.72
CA GLY A 115 -16.13 4.68 2.71
C GLY A 115 -15.98 6.11 2.17
N ALA A 116 -15.71 6.24 0.87
CA ALA A 116 -15.56 7.55 0.24
C ALA A 116 -16.90 8.16 -0.18
N GLU A 117 -17.05 9.47 0.04
CA GLU A 117 -18.14 10.26 -0.55
C GLU A 117 -17.90 10.52 -2.05
N ARG A 118 -16.63 10.50 -2.49
CA ARG A 118 -16.22 10.70 -3.89
C ARG A 118 -15.91 9.39 -4.60
N SER A 119 -16.34 9.29 -5.85
CA SER A 119 -16.06 8.14 -6.71
C SER A 119 -14.60 8.01 -7.12
N CYS A 120 -13.85 9.10 -7.19
CA CYS A 120 -12.42 9.11 -7.53
C CYS A 120 -11.72 10.39 -7.04
N GLU A 121 -10.39 10.31 -6.93
CA GLU A 121 -9.49 11.43 -6.62
C GLU A 121 -8.08 11.19 -7.19
N ILE A 122 -7.23 12.22 -7.20
CA ILE A 122 -5.82 12.12 -7.59
C ILE A 122 -4.97 12.20 -6.31
N ALA A 123 -4.09 11.22 -6.14
CA ALA A 123 -3.05 11.19 -5.12
C ALA A 123 -1.71 11.68 -5.71
N GLU A 124 -0.96 12.44 -4.92
CA GLU A 124 0.35 13.04 -5.23
C GLU A 124 1.40 12.68 -4.18
#